data_AF-A0A2A4KBG7-F1
#
_entry.id   AF-A0A2A4KBG7-F1
#
_cell.length_a   1.000
_cell.length_b   1.000
_cell.length_c   1.000
_cell.angle_alpha   90.00
_cell.angle_beta   90.00
_cell.angle_gamma   90.00
#
_symmetry.space_group_name_H-M   'P 1'
#
loop_
_entity.id
_entity.type
_entity.pdbx_description
1 polymer ?
#
loop_
_entity_poly.entity_id
_entity_poly.type
_entity_poly.pdbx_seq_one_letter_code
_entity_poly.pdbx_strand_id
1 'polypeptide(L)'
;MRLIRPDLLSFRSNPLWNYPRWFRDVAKDPWLEEFCTRLDKMPVSGARRGKARFDVCCALTVFGIDLKDLTPEALLHYAVESRTHGLAGESRASGTFAATLAWPVLHEMGQFPASAPKTLRAAVTRGQLSVEEIVGRHELRNHAVRDLLVDYIRRRSAELDYSTLRGLAHHLAKLFWKSIEEINPEQADLRLSEETFTQWKEKLLVKADGSPRLDVDGPLMSVRALYLDLHTWAVAEPERWATWVAPCPVRDADLRWFHLRRRRLQERMANR
;
A
#
# COMPACT_ATOMS: atom_id res chain seq x y z
N MET A 1 -21.02 21.12 -25.99
CA MET A 1 -19.82 21.85 -25.50
C MET A 1 -20.12 22.33 -24.08
N ARG A 2 -19.36 21.91 -23.06
CA ARG A 2 -19.61 22.31 -21.66
C ARG A 2 -18.86 23.61 -21.36
N LEU A 3 -19.59 24.67 -21.04
CA LEU A 3 -19.06 26.04 -20.90
C LEU A 3 -18.20 26.23 -19.62
N ILE A 4 -18.42 25.42 -18.59
CA ILE A 4 -17.72 25.49 -17.29
C ILE A 4 -17.16 24.11 -16.96
N ARG A 5 -15.87 24.04 -16.62
CA ARG A 5 -15.18 22.86 -16.10
C ARG A 5 -14.72 23.16 -14.68
N PRO A 6 -15.49 22.76 -13.65
CA PRO A 6 -15.05 22.94 -12.28
C PRO A 6 -13.87 22.01 -12.01
N ASP A 7 -12.95 22.45 -11.14
CA ASP A 7 -11.94 21.54 -10.62
C ASP A 7 -12.60 20.47 -9.71
N LEU A 8 -11.89 19.35 -9.51
CA LEU A 8 -12.40 18.23 -8.73
C LEU A 8 -12.68 18.63 -7.27
N LEU A 9 -11.81 19.46 -6.70
CA LEU A 9 -11.87 19.91 -5.32
C LEU A 9 -13.13 20.74 -5.06
N SER A 10 -13.36 21.78 -5.85
CA SER A 10 -14.52 22.66 -5.78
C SER A 10 -15.80 21.89 -6.05
N PHE A 11 -15.79 20.97 -7.02
CA PHE A 11 -17.00 20.22 -7.33
C PHE A 11 -17.42 19.29 -6.18
N ARG A 12 -16.47 18.53 -5.59
CA ARG A 12 -16.77 17.57 -4.52
C ARG A 12 -16.89 18.15 -3.12
N SER A 13 -16.38 19.37 -2.91
CA SER A 13 -16.60 20.09 -1.65
C SER A 13 -18.06 20.53 -1.47
N ASN A 14 -18.88 20.45 -2.53
CA ASN A 14 -20.29 20.84 -2.50
C ASN A 14 -21.23 19.63 -2.43
N PRO A 15 -22.27 19.64 -1.57
CA PRO A 15 -23.23 18.55 -1.44
C PRO A 15 -24.20 18.52 -2.64
N LEU A 16 -23.86 17.73 -3.65
CA LEU A 16 -24.56 17.67 -4.93
C LEU A 16 -25.37 16.38 -5.12
N TRP A 17 -26.20 16.02 -4.14
CA TRP A 17 -26.91 14.72 -4.06
C TRP A 17 -27.72 14.33 -5.31
N ASN A 18 -28.41 15.30 -5.92
CA ASN A 18 -29.26 15.07 -7.11
C ASN A 18 -28.52 15.27 -8.43
N TYR A 19 -27.23 15.57 -8.39
CA TYR A 19 -26.45 15.91 -9.57
C TYR A 19 -26.47 14.87 -10.69
N PRO A 20 -26.37 13.56 -10.43
CA PRO A 20 -26.38 12.58 -11.51
C PRO A 20 -27.68 12.61 -12.31
N ARG A 21 -28.80 12.93 -11.65
CA ARG A 21 -30.11 13.07 -12.32
C ARG A 21 -30.10 14.29 -13.24
N TRP A 22 -29.76 15.46 -12.72
CA TRP A 22 -29.72 16.70 -13.51
C TRP A 22 -28.71 16.63 -14.66
N PHE A 23 -27.55 16.03 -14.41
CA PHE A 23 -26.52 15.86 -15.41
C PHE A 23 -27.01 15.00 -16.58
N ARG A 24 -27.70 13.88 -16.30
CA ARG A 24 -28.27 13.01 -17.33
C ARG A 24 -29.34 13.71 -18.16
N ASP A 25 -30.25 14.44 -17.52
CA ASP A 25 -31.33 15.18 -18.19
C ASP A 25 -30.78 16.21 -19.20
N VAL A 26 -29.63 16.83 -18.87
CA VAL A 26 -28.96 17.83 -19.72
C VAL A 26 -28.03 17.20 -20.75
N ALA A 27 -27.21 16.23 -20.35
CA ALA A 27 -26.21 15.61 -21.22
C ALA A 27 -26.85 14.78 -22.34
N LYS A 28 -27.97 14.10 -22.04
CA LYS A 28 -28.68 13.20 -22.98
C LYS A 28 -27.73 12.24 -23.69
N ASP A 29 -26.73 11.73 -22.97
CA ASP A 29 -25.67 10.87 -23.49
C ASP A 29 -26.17 9.41 -23.51
N PRO A 30 -26.32 8.79 -24.70
CA PRO A 30 -26.82 7.41 -24.81
C PRO A 30 -25.91 6.39 -24.12
N TRP A 31 -24.59 6.63 -24.11
CA TRP A 31 -23.63 5.73 -23.46
C TRP A 31 -23.74 5.80 -21.94
N LEU A 32 -24.01 7.00 -21.39
CA LEU A 32 -24.26 7.21 -19.96
C LEU A 32 -25.55 6.53 -19.50
N GLU A 33 -26.59 6.56 -20.33
CA GLU A 33 -27.85 5.86 -20.05
C GLU A 33 -27.66 4.35 -20.02
N GLU A 34 -26.95 3.78 -21.00
CA GLU A 34 -26.60 2.34 -21.01
C GLU A 34 -25.79 1.94 -19.77
N PHE A 35 -24.79 2.75 -19.39
CA PHE A 35 -24.05 2.55 -18.14
C PHE A 35 -24.99 2.50 -16.93
N CYS A 36 -25.92 3.45 -16.83
CA CYS A 36 -26.89 3.51 -15.73
C CYS A 36 -27.79 2.28 -15.70
N THR A 37 -28.27 1.82 -16.86
CA THR A 37 -29.11 0.62 -17.00
C THR A 37 -28.37 -0.64 -16.57
N ARG A 38 -27.10 -0.82 -16.95
CA ARG A 38 -26.28 -1.95 -16.50
C ARG A 38 -26.02 -1.91 -15.00
N LEU A 39 -25.73 -0.72 -14.47
CA LEU A 39 -25.50 -0.52 -13.05
C LEU A 39 -26.75 -0.84 -12.21
N ASP A 40 -27.96 -0.57 -12.71
CA ASP A 40 -29.21 -0.93 -12.04
C ASP A 40 -29.41 -2.45 -11.90
N LYS A 41 -28.88 -3.24 -12.84
CA LYS A 41 -28.96 -4.71 -12.80
C LYS A 41 -27.99 -5.35 -11.80
N MET A 42 -27.03 -4.60 -11.26
CA MET A 42 -26.05 -5.16 -10.31
C MET A 42 -26.71 -5.50 -8.96
N PRO A 43 -26.35 -6.65 -8.33
CA PRO A 43 -26.89 -7.08 -7.05
C PRO A 43 -26.20 -6.36 -5.86
N VAL A 44 -26.26 -5.03 -5.84
CA VAL A 44 -25.66 -4.18 -4.81
C VAL A 44 -26.66 -3.13 -4.32
N SER A 45 -26.42 -2.57 -3.13
CA SER A 45 -27.34 -1.60 -2.52
C SER A 45 -27.53 -0.34 -3.37
N GLY A 46 -28.71 0.27 -3.28
CA GLY A 46 -29.04 1.50 -3.99
C GLY A 46 -28.05 2.64 -3.73
N ALA A 47 -27.56 2.75 -2.49
CA ALA A 47 -26.54 3.73 -2.12
C ALA A 47 -25.22 3.54 -2.89
N ARG A 48 -24.76 2.28 -3.06
CA ARG A 48 -23.54 1.99 -3.83
C ARG A 48 -23.72 2.29 -5.32
N ARG A 49 -24.89 1.97 -5.89
CA ARG A 49 -25.24 2.35 -7.28
C ARG A 49 -25.29 3.87 -7.44
N GLY A 50 -25.94 4.57 -6.52
CA GLY A 50 -25.99 6.04 -6.49
C GLY A 50 -24.60 6.67 -6.47
N LYS A 51 -23.70 6.14 -5.62
CA LYS A 51 -22.31 6.58 -5.55
C LYS A 51 -21.56 6.38 -6.87
N ALA A 52 -21.68 5.20 -7.49
CA ALA A 52 -21.03 4.93 -8.77
C ALA A 52 -21.53 5.83 -9.90
N ARG A 53 -22.83 6.15 -9.95
CA ARG A 53 -23.36 7.15 -10.91
C ARG A 53 -22.77 8.52 -10.66
N PHE A 54 -22.71 8.93 -9.40
CA PHE A 54 -22.12 10.21 -9.02
C PHE A 54 -20.66 10.30 -9.41
N ASP A 55 -19.88 9.24 -9.15
CA ASP A 55 -18.47 9.17 -9.53
C ASP A 55 -18.27 9.40 -11.03
N VAL A 56 -19.05 8.69 -11.87
CA VAL A 56 -18.97 8.83 -13.33
C VAL A 56 -19.42 10.23 -13.78
N CYS A 57 -20.58 10.72 -13.34
CA CYS A 57 -21.06 12.04 -13.76
C CYS A 57 -20.08 13.15 -13.33
N CYS A 58 -19.49 13.03 -12.15
CA CYS A 58 -18.49 13.97 -11.66
C CYS A 58 -17.21 13.91 -12.50
N ALA A 59 -16.69 12.73 -12.83
CA ALA A 59 -15.53 12.57 -13.71
C ALA A 59 -15.78 13.20 -15.08
N LEU A 60 -16.94 12.92 -15.70
CA LEU A 60 -17.32 13.50 -16.98
C LEU A 60 -17.32 15.04 -16.90
N THR A 61 -17.87 15.61 -15.84
CA THR A 61 -17.96 17.07 -15.66
C THR A 61 -16.62 17.74 -15.45
N VAL A 62 -15.79 17.18 -14.57
CA VAL A 62 -14.45 17.72 -14.28
C VAL A 62 -13.58 17.69 -15.53
N PHE A 63 -13.62 16.60 -16.31
CA PHE A 63 -12.86 16.50 -17.56
C PHE A 63 -13.54 17.22 -18.73
N GLY A 64 -14.83 17.53 -18.61
CA GLY A 64 -15.62 18.16 -19.66
C GLY A 64 -15.80 17.27 -20.90
N ILE A 65 -15.97 15.97 -20.69
CA ILE A 65 -16.07 14.92 -21.73
C ILE A 65 -17.38 14.14 -21.63
N ASP A 66 -17.83 13.53 -22.73
CA ASP A 66 -18.94 12.58 -22.75
C ASP A 66 -18.47 11.17 -22.41
N LEU A 67 -19.38 10.23 -22.11
CA LEU A 67 -18.98 8.91 -21.63
C LEU A 67 -18.17 8.13 -22.67
N LYS A 68 -18.48 8.28 -23.96
CA LYS A 68 -17.74 7.65 -25.05
C LYS A 68 -16.23 8.00 -25.05
N ASP A 69 -15.87 9.16 -24.50
CA ASP A 69 -14.50 9.68 -24.46
C ASP A 69 -13.83 9.40 -23.10
N LEU A 70 -14.54 8.73 -22.17
CA LEU A 70 -14.00 8.37 -20.86
C LEU A 70 -13.03 7.19 -20.99
N THR A 71 -11.74 7.47 -20.83
CA THR A 71 -10.68 6.45 -20.86
C THR A 71 -10.46 5.80 -19.49
N PRO A 72 -9.84 4.59 -19.43
CA PRO A 72 -9.42 3.98 -18.18
C PRO A 72 -8.50 4.90 -17.35
N GLU A 73 -7.57 5.59 -18.01
CA GLU A 73 -6.59 6.49 -17.40
C GLU A 73 -7.27 7.70 -16.77
N ALA A 74 -8.28 8.28 -17.44
CA ALA A 74 -9.04 9.41 -16.92
C ALA A 74 -9.83 9.01 -15.65
N LEU A 75 -10.52 7.87 -15.67
CA LEU A 75 -11.24 7.39 -14.50
C LEU A 75 -10.30 6.97 -13.36
N LEU A 76 -9.13 6.40 -13.68
CA LEU A 76 -8.09 6.08 -12.72
C LEU A 76 -7.54 7.35 -12.06
N HIS A 77 -7.23 8.38 -12.84
CA HIS A 77 -6.77 9.67 -12.36
C HIS A 77 -7.79 10.29 -11.40
N TYR A 78 -9.07 10.32 -11.82
CA TYR A 78 -10.17 10.77 -10.97
C TYR A 78 -10.23 10.05 -9.62
N ALA A 79 -10.10 8.73 -9.63
CA ALA A 79 -10.19 7.89 -8.44
C ALA A 79 -9.02 8.13 -7.48
N VAL A 80 -7.80 8.30 -8.02
CA VAL A 80 -6.58 8.58 -7.24
C VAL A 80 -6.66 9.98 -6.63
N GLU A 81 -6.98 11.01 -7.40
CA GLU A 81 -7.11 12.40 -6.93
C GLU A 81 -8.19 12.52 -5.84
N SER A 82 -9.34 11.89 -6.05
CA SER A 82 -10.43 11.87 -5.06
C SER A 82 -9.98 11.27 -3.72
N ARG A 83 -9.13 10.23 -3.76
CA ARG A 83 -8.60 9.58 -2.54
C ARG A 83 -7.50 10.41 -1.88
N THR A 84 -6.63 11.05 -2.66
CA THR A 84 -5.57 11.93 -2.15
C THR A 84 -6.16 13.07 -1.32
N HIS A 85 -7.30 13.62 -1.77
CA HIS A 85 -7.97 14.74 -1.12
C HIS A 85 -9.17 14.33 -0.22
N GLY A 86 -9.46 13.03 -0.08
CA GLY A 86 -10.55 12.54 0.79
C GLY A 86 -11.97 12.91 0.34
N LEU A 87 -12.18 13.17 -0.96
CA LEU A 87 -13.36 13.88 -1.48
C LEU A 87 -14.61 13.02 -1.68
N ALA A 88 -14.52 11.70 -1.54
CA ALA A 88 -15.66 10.78 -1.70
C ALA A 88 -15.92 9.89 -0.48
N GLY A 89 -15.29 10.21 0.65
CA GLY A 89 -15.30 9.36 1.85
C GLY A 89 -14.32 8.20 1.78
N GLU A 90 -13.69 7.94 0.62
CA GLU A 90 -12.48 7.13 0.53
C GLU A 90 -11.23 7.94 0.91
N SER A 91 -10.32 7.31 1.65
CA SER A 91 -9.06 7.92 2.07
C SER A 91 -7.90 6.94 1.96
N ARG A 92 -6.68 7.39 2.28
CA ARG A 92 -5.55 6.48 2.42
C ARG A 92 -5.83 5.35 3.42
N ALA A 93 -6.57 5.64 4.49
CA ALA A 93 -6.92 4.68 5.55
C ALA A 93 -8.01 3.67 5.15
N SER A 94 -8.99 4.05 4.31
CA SER A 94 -10.09 3.14 3.94
C SER A 94 -9.68 2.01 2.98
N GLY A 95 -8.55 2.19 2.26
CA GLY A 95 -8.06 1.20 1.28
C GLY A 95 -8.93 1.04 0.03
N THR A 96 -9.93 1.91 -0.16
CA THR A 96 -10.88 1.90 -1.27
C THR A 96 -10.69 3.13 -2.17
N PHE A 97 -11.30 3.12 -3.35
CA PHE A 97 -11.25 4.23 -4.31
C PHE A 97 -12.66 4.60 -4.80
N ALA A 98 -12.86 5.88 -5.13
CA ALA A 98 -14.03 6.31 -5.89
C ALA A 98 -14.09 5.56 -7.24
N ALA A 99 -15.29 5.42 -7.82
CA ALA A 99 -15.54 4.71 -9.08
C ALA A 99 -15.23 3.19 -9.07
N THR A 100 -14.93 2.57 -7.92
CA THR A 100 -14.63 1.13 -7.84
C THR A 100 -15.72 0.26 -8.45
N LEU A 101 -17.00 0.59 -8.22
CA LEU A 101 -18.13 -0.15 -8.77
C LEU A 101 -18.42 0.21 -10.24
N ALA A 102 -18.09 1.43 -10.68
CA ALA A 102 -18.31 1.87 -12.05
C ALA A 102 -17.34 1.20 -13.04
N TRP A 103 -16.10 0.95 -12.61
CA TRP A 103 -15.04 0.39 -13.44
C TRP A 103 -15.42 -0.94 -14.14
N PRO A 104 -15.84 -2.01 -13.44
CA PRO A 104 -16.18 -3.26 -14.09
C PRO A 104 -17.36 -3.11 -15.08
N VAL A 105 -18.33 -2.24 -14.78
CA VAL A 105 -19.46 -1.97 -15.68
C VAL A 105 -18.99 -1.32 -16.98
N LEU A 106 -18.11 -0.32 -16.89
CA LEU A 106 -17.52 0.34 -18.05
C LEU A 106 -16.66 -0.62 -18.89
N HIS A 107 -15.92 -1.51 -18.24
CA HIS A 107 -15.16 -2.56 -18.91
C HIS A 107 -16.07 -3.56 -19.62
N GLU A 108 -17.11 -4.08 -18.96
CA GLU A 108 -18.08 -5.02 -19.55
C GLU A 108 -18.92 -4.39 -20.68
N MET A 109 -19.11 -3.08 -20.63
CA MET A 109 -19.75 -2.30 -21.70
C MET A 109 -18.86 -2.12 -22.93
N GLY A 110 -17.57 -2.47 -22.84
CA GLY A 110 -16.61 -2.25 -23.91
C GLY A 110 -16.14 -0.80 -24.04
N GLN A 111 -16.47 0.07 -23.07
CA GLN A 111 -15.94 1.44 -23.02
C GLN A 111 -14.43 1.42 -22.77
N PHE A 112 -13.95 0.44 -22.00
CA PHE A 112 -12.53 0.21 -21.79
C PHE A 112 -12.03 -0.92 -22.71
N PRO A 113 -10.81 -0.79 -23.27
CA PRO A 113 -10.25 -1.83 -24.13
C PRO A 113 -10.02 -3.12 -23.35
N ALA A 114 -10.01 -4.27 -24.04
CA ALA A 114 -9.79 -5.58 -23.42
C ALA A 114 -8.40 -5.73 -22.75
N SER A 115 -7.44 -4.86 -23.09
CA SER A 115 -6.13 -4.77 -22.45
C SER A 115 -6.15 -4.05 -21.09
N ALA A 116 -7.22 -3.29 -20.80
CA ALA A 116 -7.37 -2.63 -19.52
C ALA A 116 -7.67 -3.65 -18.41
N PRO A 117 -7.23 -3.42 -17.16
CA PRO A 117 -7.57 -4.30 -16.05
C PRO A 117 -9.08 -4.36 -15.82
N LYS A 118 -9.62 -5.55 -15.50
CA LYS A 118 -11.07 -5.75 -15.24
C LYS A 118 -11.61 -5.02 -14.01
N THR A 119 -10.74 -4.57 -13.11
CA THR A 119 -11.13 -3.87 -11.88
C THR A 119 -10.25 -2.65 -11.65
N LEU A 120 -10.83 -1.61 -11.03
CA LEU A 120 -10.08 -0.42 -10.63
C LEU A 120 -8.94 -0.77 -9.67
N ARG A 121 -9.13 -1.76 -8.79
CA ARG A 121 -8.08 -2.19 -7.87
C ARG A 121 -6.86 -2.74 -8.61
N ALA A 122 -7.07 -3.51 -9.68
CA ALA A 122 -5.97 -3.98 -10.51
C ALA A 122 -5.30 -2.83 -11.29
N ALA A 123 -6.06 -1.81 -11.72
CA ALA A 123 -5.52 -0.63 -12.38
C ALA A 123 -4.73 0.31 -11.44
N VAL A 124 -5.17 0.49 -10.20
CA VAL A 124 -4.47 1.34 -9.22
C VAL A 124 -3.30 0.62 -8.56
N THR A 125 -3.31 -0.71 -8.57
CA THR A 125 -2.15 -1.47 -8.14
C THR A 125 -1.04 -1.19 -9.16
N ARG A 126 -0.28 -0.10 -8.94
CA ARG A 126 1.13 0.00 -9.39
C ARG A 126 1.70 -1.40 -9.19
N GLY A 127 2.36 -1.93 -10.20
CA GLY A 127 2.92 -3.28 -10.17
C GLY A 127 3.75 -3.54 -8.91
N GLN A 128 4.29 -4.75 -8.80
CA GLN A 128 5.22 -5.06 -7.71
C GLN A 128 6.28 -3.96 -7.62
N LEU A 129 6.37 -3.33 -6.45
CA LEU A 129 7.32 -2.26 -6.21
C LEU A 129 8.71 -2.86 -6.25
N SER A 130 9.63 -2.10 -6.81
CA SER A 130 11.05 -2.42 -6.69
C SER A 130 11.47 -2.44 -5.21
N VAL A 131 12.56 -3.14 -4.89
CA VAL A 131 13.06 -3.25 -3.50
C VAL A 131 13.38 -1.86 -2.93
N GLU A 132 13.93 -1.00 -3.78
CA GLU A 132 14.28 0.40 -3.56
C GLU A 132 13.05 1.22 -3.16
N GLU A 133 11.93 1.02 -3.85
CA GLU A 133 10.66 1.69 -3.52
C GLU A 133 10.04 1.13 -2.24
N ILE A 134 10.14 -0.18 -1.99
CA ILE A 134 9.62 -0.79 -0.75
C ILE A 134 10.37 -0.23 0.46
N VAL A 135 11.70 -0.24 0.43
CA VAL A 135 12.53 0.30 1.51
C VAL A 135 12.40 1.82 1.59
N GLY A 136 12.37 2.51 0.44
CA GLY A 136 12.26 3.96 0.35
C GLY A 136 11.04 4.55 1.05
N ARG A 137 9.91 3.83 1.07
CA ARG A 137 8.69 4.23 1.80
C ARG A 137 8.88 4.40 3.31
N HIS A 138 9.96 3.86 3.87
CA HIS A 138 10.24 3.98 5.28
C HIS A 138 11.05 5.22 5.63
N GLU A 139 11.59 5.96 4.66
CA GLU A 139 12.26 7.25 4.88
C GLU A 139 13.32 7.15 6.00
N LEU A 140 14.27 6.22 5.83
CA LEU A 140 15.39 6.03 6.75
C LEU A 140 16.35 7.23 6.63
N ARG A 141 16.82 7.75 7.76
CA ARG A 141 17.74 8.90 7.80
C ARG A 141 19.15 8.51 7.38
N ASN A 142 19.61 7.33 7.80
CA ASN A 142 20.92 6.81 7.44
C ASN A 142 20.85 6.16 6.04
N HIS A 143 21.30 6.92 5.04
CA HIS A 143 21.32 6.46 3.64
C HIS A 143 22.22 5.25 3.41
N ALA A 144 23.35 5.15 4.12
CA ALA A 144 24.26 4.02 3.96
C ALA A 144 23.61 2.70 4.42
N VAL A 145 22.91 2.71 5.56
CA VAL A 145 22.18 1.52 6.03
C VAL A 145 20.93 1.26 5.19
N ARG A 146 20.26 2.30 4.68
CA ARG A 146 19.19 2.13 3.70
C ARG A 146 19.68 1.34 2.48
N ASP A 147 20.82 1.74 1.92
CA ASP A 147 21.36 1.13 0.71
C ASP A 147 21.84 -0.31 0.99
N LEU A 148 22.42 -0.57 2.17
CA LEU A 148 22.66 -1.93 2.66
C LEU A 148 21.39 -2.78 2.68
N LEU A 149 20.31 -2.27 3.28
CA LEU A 149 19.05 -3.01 3.38
C LEU A 149 18.46 -3.29 1.99
N VAL A 150 18.57 -2.33 1.05
CA VAL A 150 18.17 -2.53 -0.34
C VAL A 150 18.97 -3.66 -0.96
N ASP A 151 20.30 -3.65 -0.85
CA ASP A 151 21.15 -4.68 -1.46
C ASP A 151 20.93 -6.06 -0.84
N TYR A 152 20.80 -6.13 0.48
CA TYR A 152 20.47 -7.36 1.21
C TYR A 152 19.12 -7.94 0.75
N ILE A 153 18.07 -7.12 0.75
CA ILE A 153 16.72 -7.55 0.35
C ILE A 153 16.70 -7.93 -1.14
N ARG A 154 17.42 -7.20 -2.01
CA ARG A 154 17.53 -7.52 -3.43
C ARG A 154 18.18 -8.89 -3.62
N ARG A 155 19.23 -9.22 -2.88
CA ARG A 155 19.86 -10.56 -2.93
C ARG A 155 18.89 -11.65 -2.47
N ARG A 156 18.19 -11.46 -1.35
CA ARG A 156 17.19 -12.42 -0.84
C ARG A 156 15.99 -12.56 -1.79
N SER A 157 15.68 -11.56 -2.60
CA SER A 157 14.51 -11.57 -3.51
C SER A 157 14.53 -12.70 -4.54
N ALA A 158 15.72 -13.23 -4.89
CA ALA A 158 15.84 -14.37 -5.80
C ALA A 158 15.18 -15.66 -5.28
N GLU A 159 15.00 -15.78 -3.96
CA GLU A 159 14.46 -16.99 -3.30
C GLU A 159 13.10 -16.76 -2.63
N LEU A 160 12.55 -15.55 -2.70
CA LEU A 160 11.34 -15.15 -1.94
C LEU A 160 10.20 -14.74 -2.87
N ASP A 161 8.99 -15.18 -2.54
CA ASP A 161 7.80 -14.59 -3.14
C ASP A 161 7.61 -13.13 -2.69
N TYR A 162 6.88 -12.34 -3.47
CA TYR A 162 6.73 -10.90 -3.23
C TYR A 162 6.09 -10.57 -1.87
N SER A 163 5.21 -11.42 -1.35
CA SER A 163 4.58 -11.18 -0.04
C SER A 163 5.58 -11.35 1.09
N THR A 164 6.41 -12.39 1.02
CA THR A 164 7.50 -12.62 1.97
C THR A 164 8.58 -11.55 1.86
N LEU A 165 8.95 -11.14 0.65
CA LEU A 165 9.89 -10.03 0.41
C LEU A 165 9.41 -8.73 1.07
N ARG A 166 8.12 -8.40 0.91
CA ARG A 166 7.52 -7.22 1.52
C ARG A 166 7.50 -7.31 3.06
N GLY A 167 7.24 -8.50 3.60
CA GLY A 167 7.33 -8.75 5.04
C GLY A 167 8.75 -8.53 5.58
N LEU A 168 9.76 -9.10 4.90
CA LEU A 168 11.17 -8.91 5.23
C LEU A 168 11.58 -7.43 5.23
N ALA A 169 11.20 -6.69 4.18
CA ALA A 169 11.47 -5.26 4.10
C ALA A 169 10.78 -4.47 5.23
N HIS A 170 9.53 -4.81 5.57
CA HIS A 170 8.84 -4.19 6.69
C HIS A 170 9.55 -4.45 8.02
N HIS A 171 9.98 -5.70 8.27
CA HIS A 171 10.71 -6.06 9.48
C HIS A 171 12.03 -5.29 9.61
N LEU A 172 12.85 -5.27 8.56
CA LEU A 172 14.18 -4.70 8.62
C LEU A 172 14.18 -3.18 8.56
N ALA A 173 13.45 -2.58 7.62
CA ALA A 173 13.47 -1.14 7.45
C ALA A 173 12.56 -0.42 8.48
N LYS A 174 11.32 -0.88 8.68
CA LYS A 174 10.38 -0.16 9.57
C LYS A 174 10.49 -0.57 11.03
N LEU A 175 10.43 -1.87 11.32
CA LEU A 175 10.35 -2.32 12.71
C LEU A 175 11.72 -2.32 13.38
N PHE A 176 12.78 -2.63 12.64
CA PHE A 176 14.15 -2.60 13.12
C PHE A 176 14.80 -1.22 12.92
N TRP A 177 15.31 -0.91 11.73
CA TRP A 177 16.25 0.21 11.57
C TRP A 177 15.64 1.58 11.86
N LYS A 178 14.43 1.88 11.36
CA LYS A 178 13.75 3.14 11.70
C LYS A 178 13.53 3.30 13.20
N SER A 179 13.24 2.20 13.91
CA SER A 179 13.08 2.23 15.37
C SER A 179 14.42 2.48 16.07
N ILE A 180 15.52 1.94 15.55
CA ILE A 180 16.88 2.23 16.02
C ILE A 180 17.22 3.71 15.82
N GLU A 181 16.95 4.30 14.66
CA GLU A 181 17.17 5.74 14.41
C GLU A 181 16.33 6.63 15.33
N GLU A 182 15.15 6.17 15.74
CA GLU A 182 14.31 6.87 16.72
C GLU A 182 14.85 6.76 18.16
N ILE A 183 15.58 5.69 18.48
CA ILE A 183 16.17 5.44 19.82
C ILE A 183 17.55 6.10 19.94
N ASN A 184 18.40 5.91 18.93
CA ASN A 184 19.74 6.46 18.85
C ASN A 184 19.94 7.11 17.47
N PRO A 185 19.67 8.42 17.31
CA PRO A 185 19.80 9.12 16.04
C PRO A 185 21.22 9.11 15.47
N GLU A 186 22.23 8.98 16.32
CA GLU A 186 23.65 8.95 15.93
C GLU A 186 24.14 7.54 15.56
N GLN A 187 23.27 6.51 15.59
CA GLN A 187 23.64 5.15 15.21
C GLN A 187 24.01 5.09 13.72
N ALA A 188 25.30 4.92 13.44
CA ALA A 188 25.83 4.93 12.07
C ALA A 188 25.82 3.54 11.39
N ASP A 189 25.88 2.46 12.17
CA ASP A 189 26.12 1.10 11.65
C ASP A 189 25.29 0.02 12.41
N LEU A 190 25.48 -1.24 12.00
CA LEU A 190 24.82 -2.39 12.63
C LEU A 190 25.41 -2.79 13.99
N ARG A 191 26.45 -2.13 14.49
CA ARG A 191 27.05 -2.46 15.79
C ARG A 191 26.30 -1.76 16.91
N LEU A 192 25.19 -2.36 17.33
CA LEU A 192 24.33 -1.83 18.38
C LEU A 192 24.93 -2.03 19.78
N SER A 193 24.74 -1.06 20.66
CA SER A 193 24.96 -1.25 22.10
C SER A 193 23.87 -2.17 22.70
N GLU A 194 24.17 -2.81 23.82
CA GLU A 194 23.18 -3.64 24.54
C GLU A 194 21.98 -2.80 25.00
N GLU A 195 22.21 -1.54 25.35
CA GLU A 195 21.16 -0.59 25.73
C GLU A 195 20.22 -0.29 24.56
N THR A 196 20.75 0.12 23.40
CA THR A 196 19.95 0.43 22.22
C THR A 196 19.14 -0.77 21.76
N PHE A 197 19.74 -1.97 21.78
CA PHE A 197 19.02 -3.19 21.42
C PHE A 197 17.91 -3.55 22.43
N THR A 198 18.14 -3.35 23.72
CA THR A 198 17.14 -3.61 24.77
C THR A 198 15.95 -2.68 24.63
N GLN A 199 16.19 -1.37 24.47
CA GLN A 199 15.13 -0.38 24.23
C GLN A 199 14.35 -0.70 22.93
N TRP A 200 15.04 -1.16 21.89
CA TRP A 200 14.39 -1.59 20.65
C TRP A 200 13.46 -2.79 20.87
N LYS A 201 13.90 -3.81 21.63
CA LYS A 201 13.07 -4.97 21.94
C LYS A 201 11.82 -4.57 22.72
N GLU A 202 11.95 -3.70 23.72
CA GLU A 202 10.80 -3.21 24.50
C GLU A 202 9.81 -2.46 23.62
N LYS A 203 10.30 -1.57 22.75
CA LYS A 203 9.47 -0.82 21.80
C LYS A 203 8.81 -1.75 20.77
N LEU A 204 9.45 -2.84 20.38
CA LEU A 204 8.90 -3.82 19.44
C LEU A 204 7.66 -4.54 20.00
N LEU A 205 7.56 -4.73 21.31
CA LEU A 205 6.44 -5.41 21.96
C LEU A 205 5.11 -4.67 21.81
N VAL A 206 5.15 -3.37 21.49
CA VAL A 206 3.98 -2.50 21.44
C VAL A 206 3.82 -1.95 20.01
N LYS A 207 2.57 -1.81 19.56
CA LYS A 207 2.25 -1.12 18.31
C LYS A 207 2.12 0.38 18.55
N ALA A 208 2.06 1.15 17.47
CA ALA A 208 1.88 2.61 17.55
C ALA A 208 0.56 3.02 18.24
N ASP A 209 -0.45 2.14 18.27
CA ASP A 209 -1.74 2.34 18.95
C ASP A 209 -1.72 1.93 20.44
N GLY A 210 -0.56 1.54 20.98
CA GLY A 210 -0.42 1.07 22.36
C GLY A 210 -0.82 -0.39 22.58
N SER A 211 -1.36 -1.09 21.57
CA SER A 211 -1.74 -2.50 21.71
C SER A 211 -0.52 -3.43 21.65
N PRO A 212 -0.57 -4.59 22.34
CA PRO A 212 0.49 -5.59 22.23
C PRO A 212 0.68 -6.09 20.79
N ARG A 213 1.94 -6.21 20.37
CA ARG A 213 2.29 -6.81 19.08
C ARG A 213 2.18 -8.33 19.19
N LEU A 214 1.41 -8.91 18.26
CA LEU A 214 1.24 -10.36 18.19
C LEU A 214 2.45 -11.06 17.58
N ASP A 215 3.07 -10.45 16.56
CA ASP A 215 4.27 -10.98 15.91
C ASP A 215 5.52 -10.18 16.32
N VAL A 216 6.17 -10.63 17.38
CA VAL A 216 7.48 -10.12 17.85
C VAL A 216 8.63 -10.93 17.24
N ASP A 217 8.32 -12.16 16.87
CA ASP A 217 9.25 -13.20 16.49
C ASP A 217 9.76 -13.03 15.04
N GLY A 218 8.87 -12.66 14.10
CA GLY A 218 9.23 -12.38 12.72
C GLY A 218 10.34 -11.32 12.59
N PRO A 219 10.22 -10.16 13.24
CA PRO A 219 11.26 -9.14 13.26
C PRO A 219 12.58 -9.63 13.86
N LEU A 220 12.56 -10.31 15.02
CA LEU A 220 13.77 -10.85 15.64
C LEU A 220 14.49 -11.86 14.74
N MET A 221 13.76 -12.75 14.08
CA MET A 221 14.33 -13.70 13.13
C MET A 221 14.91 -13.02 11.91
N SER A 222 14.23 -12.00 11.39
CA SER A 222 14.70 -11.24 10.21
C SER A 222 16.01 -10.51 10.52
N VAL A 223 16.10 -9.88 11.70
CA VAL A 223 17.32 -9.21 12.17
C VAL A 223 18.43 -10.23 12.38
N ARG A 224 18.17 -11.36 13.04
CA ARG A 224 19.20 -12.39 13.21
C ARG A 224 19.71 -12.93 11.88
N ALA A 225 18.82 -13.21 10.93
CA ALA A 225 19.17 -13.66 9.59
C ALA A 225 20.06 -12.64 8.88
N LEU A 226 19.70 -11.34 8.91
CA LEU A 226 20.53 -10.27 8.33
C LEU A 226 21.98 -10.32 8.83
N TYR A 227 22.20 -10.38 10.15
CA TYR A 227 23.56 -10.39 10.69
C TYR A 227 24.34 -11.65 10.31
N LEU A 228 23.70 -12.82 10.35
CA LEU A 228 24.34 -14.09 10.00
C LEU A 228 24.65 -14.21 8.50
N ASP A 229 23.74 -13.72 7.65
CA ASP A 229 23.94 -13.65 6.21
C ASP A 229 25.10 -12.71 5.88
N LEU A 230 25.19 -11.54 6.52
CA LEU A 230 26.32 -10.63 6.35
C LEU A 230 27.66 -11.27 6.78
N HIS A 231 27.70 -11.98 7.91
CA HIS A 231 28.88 -12.75 8.32
C HIS A 231 29.30 -13.77 7.26
N THR A 232 28.33 -14.45 6.65
CA THR A 232 28.59 -15.50 5.66
C THR A 232 29.00 -14.91 4.31
N TRP A 233 28.30 -13.89 3.82
CA TRP A 233 28.54 -13.29 2.51
C TRP A 233 29.81 -12.44 2.45
N ALA A 234 30.23 -11.85 3.58
CA ALA A 234 31.47 -11.09 3.65
C ALA A 234 32.73 -11.93 3.36
N VAL A 235 32.66 -13.26 3.52
CA VAL A 235 33.77 -14.16 3.14
C VAL A 235 33.95 -14.22 1.62
N ALA A 236 32.85 -14.21 0.87
CA ALA A 236 32.86 -14.35 -0.59
C ALA A 236 32.95 -13.00 -1.32
N GLU A 237 32.33 -11.95 -0.78
CA GLU A 237 32.25 -10.60 -1.36
C GLU A 237 32.59 -9.54 -0.29
N PRO A 238 33.83 -9.50 0.21
CA PRO A 238 34.22 -8.61 1.31
C PRO A 238 34.03 -7.13 0.98
N GLU A 239 34.27 -6.72 -0.26
CA GLU A 239 34.09 -5.34 -0.73
C GLU A 239 32.66 -4.82 -0.62
N ARG A 240 31.67 -5.73 -0.57
CA ARG A 240 30.26 -5.39 -0.41
C ARG A 240 29.80 -5.48 1.04
N TRP A 241 30.16 -6.57 1.73
CA TRP A 241 29.50 -6.91 3.00
C TRP A 241 30.39 -6.71 4.23
N ALA A 242 31.73 -6.70 4.09
CA ALA A 242 32.64 -6.70 5.24
C ALA A 242 32.47 -5.48 6.15
N THR A 243 32.25 -4.29 5.57
CA THR A 243 32.01 -3.04 6.32
C THR A 243 30.78 -3.11 7.22
N TRP A 244 29.82 -3.98 6.91
CA TRP A 244 28.55 -4.10 7.62
C TRP A 244 28.52 -5.24 8.64
N VAL A 245 29.58 -6.04 8.69
CA VAL A 245 29.68 -7.16 9.63
C VAL A 245 29.77 -6.63 11.06
N ALA A 246 28.81 -7.02 11.90
CA ALA A 246 28.75 -6.66 13.31
C ALA A 246 28.29 -7.85 14.16
N PRO A 247 28.58 -7.89 15.48
CA PRO A 247 28.06 -8.93 16.36
C PRO A 247 26.54 -8.93 16.36
N CYS A 248 25.92 -10.10 16.17
CA CYS A 248 24.46 -10.22 16.21
C CYS A 248 23.93 -9.93 17.63
N PRO A 249 23.05 -8.93 17.82
CA PRO A 249 22.52 -8.62 19.14
C PRO A 249 21.41 -9.60 19.59
N VAL A 250 20.82 -10.35 18.66
CA VAL A 250 19.73 -11.31 18.93
C VAL A 250 20.29 -12.62 19.50
N ARG A 251 20.18 -12.79 20.83
CA ARG A 251 20.67 -13.97 21.53
C ARG A 251 19.70 -15.15 21.36
N ASP A 252 20.20 -16.38 21.51
CA ASP A 252 19.34 -17.59 21.50
C ASP A 252 18.21 -17.49 22.54
N ALA A 253 18.51 -16.81 23.65
CA ALA A 253 17.59 -16.50 24.72
C ALA A 253 16.31 -15.78 24.26
N ASP A 254 16.43 -14.88 23.28
CA ASP A 254 15.32 -14.09 22.75
C ASP A 254 14.36 -14.97 21.91
N LEU A 255 14.87 -16.09 21.39
CA LEU A 255 14.20 -16.97 20.44
C LEU A 255 13.67 -18.26 21.05
N ARG A 256 13.99 -18.54 22.33
CA ARG A 256 13.65 -19.80 23.02
C ARG A 256 12.17 -20.22 22.92
N TRP A 257 11.26 -19.26 22.86
CA TRP A 257 9.80 -19.53 22.82
C TRP A 257 9.17 -19.31 21.44
N PHE A 258 9.99 -19.09 20.41
CA PHE A 258 9.55 -18.79 19.04
C PHE A 258 8.53 -19.82 18.51
N HIS A 259 8.88 -21.11 18.53
CA HIS A 259 8.02 -22.16 17.98
C HIS A 259 6.67 -22.25 18.70
N LEU A 260 6.64 -22.03 20.02
CA LEU A 260 5.42 -22.07 20.82
C LEU A 260 4.53 -20.85 20.54
N ARG A 261 5.11 -19.65 20.43
CA ARG A 261 4.38 -18.42 20.11
C ARG A 261 3.83 -18.44 18.68
N ARG A 262 4.62 -18.90 17.71
CA ARG A 262 4.21 -19.06 16.31
C ARG A 262 3.02 -20.02 16.17
N ARG A 263 3.05 -21.16 16.86
CA ARG A 263 1.93 -22.11 16.88
C ARG A 263 0.65 -21.47 17.44
N ARG A 264 0.74 -20.78 18.57
CA ARG A 264 -0.42 -20.07 19.17
C ARG A 264 -0.99 -18.99 18.25
N LEU A 265 -0.13 -18.30 17.50
CA LEU A 265 -0.57 -17.30 16.51
C LEU A 265 -1.35 -17.96 15.36
N GLN A 266 -0.85 -19.08 14.84
CA GLN A 266 -1.54 -19.85 13.80
C GLN A 266 -2.90 -20.38 14.30
N GLU A 267 -2.96 -20.94 15.51
CA GLU A 267 -4.20 -21.40 16.14
C GLU A 267 -5.24 -20.27 16.27
N ARG A 268 -4.82 -19.07 16.66
CA ARG A 268 -5.72 -17.89 16.73
C ARG A 268 -6.22 -17.42 15.38
N MET A 269 -5.42 -17.55 14.32
CA MET A 269 -5.82 -17.18 12.96
C MET A 269 -6.77 -18.22 12.36
N ALA A 270 -6.61 -19.50 12.69
CA ALA A 270 -7.49 -20.58 12.23
C ALA A 270 -8.88 -20.54 12.90
N ASN A 271 -8.98 -19.97 14.12
CA ASN A 271 -10.23 -19.84 14.88
C ASN A 271 -10.99 -18.53 14.61
N ARG A 272 -10.63 -17.77 13.57
CA ARG A 272 -11.30 -16.52 13.14
C ARG A 272 -11.98 -16.70 11.79
#